data_AF-A0A518I724-F1
#
_entry.id   AF-A0A518I724-F1
#
_cell.length_a   1.000
_cell.length_b   1.000
_cell.length_c   1.000
_cell.angle_alpha   90.00
_cell.angle_beta   90.00
_cell.angle_gamma   90.00
#
_symmetry.space_group_name_H-M   'P 1'
#
loop_
_entity.id
_entity.type
_entity.pdbx_description
1 polymer ?
#
loop_
_entity_poly.entity_id
_entity_poly.type
_entity_poly.pdbx_seq_one_letter_code
_entity_poly.pdbx_strand_id
1 'polypeptide(L)'
;MPDYFYTATNPSGKRRTECIQAASAQDALRELESSGFVEIELNTDDIDAILNGTIPDRLPLDDIFSESELRAIQHYSNLRLFLFMLKKSCWYLRWLILLALILFSFSLNEPNPMHGYNRGFGLLLLLLPGVFALKASVFSPFVKYKRMYEALYWGNWNTVIKTLPDVRKYRSAFETGTIEASALAALGKLDSALKIMLPFASSQEIPHWLYLIELAKVYEHGDQSDQSLESTLQAYHEARENPVVLLSYANILLKQNKDPSLVSKLIQEAEVCPKNDVREPFLLLCKGQLELNLGEFQKAVQVLQEAKKQLEPQSHSQPDNRLNLDFCDAWTAIALAELGETEQAETLYQSALPRLQALNAKRTIERYQQAVNKY
;
A
#
# COMPACT_ATOMS: atom_id res chain seq x y z
N MET A 1 22.64 -4.62 1.06
CA MET A 1 21.84 -4.31 2.27
C MET A 1 20.69 -3.45 1.82
N PRO A 2 19.47 -3.65 2.36
CA PRO A 2 18.31 -2.87 1.97
C PRO A 2 18.41 -1.41 2.40
N ASP A 3 17.75 -0.55 1.62
CA ASP A 3 17.70 0.90 1.79
C ASP A 3 16.41 1.27 2.54
N TYR A 4 16.55 1.93 3.70
CA TYR A 4 15.43 2.40 4.53
C TYR A 4 15.30 3.92 4.43
N PHE A 5 14.14 4.40 4.00
CA PHE A 5 13.85 5.84 3.98
C PHE A 5 13.32 6.30 5.33
N TYR A 6 13.85 7.40 5.86
CA TYR A 6 13.46 7.92 7.18
C TYR A 6 13.30 9.44 7.14
N THR A 7 12.36 9.97 7.91
CA THR A 7 12.26 11.39 8.26
C THR A 7 12.74 11.56 9.71
N ALA A 8 13.73 12.40 9.97
CA ALA A 8 14.19 12.65 11.33
C ALA A 8 14.74 14.07 11.51
N THR A 9 14.76 14.52 12.76
CA THR A 9 15.40 15.77 13.17
C THR A 9 16.86 15.48 13.53
N ASN A 10 17.78 16.08 12.79
CA ASN A 10 19.21 15.86 13.00
C ASN A 10 19.73 16.61 14.26
N PRO A 11 20.98 16.36 14.72
CA PRO A 11 21.55 17.06 15.87
C PRO A 11 21.61 18.60 15.74
N SER A 12 21.56 19.12 14.51
CA SER A 12 21.47 20.57 14.24
C SER A 12 20.05 21.15 14.31
N GLY A 13 19.05 20.34 14.70
CA GLY A 13 17.64 20.73 14.81
C GLY A 13 16.89 20.83 13.49
N LYS A 14 17.45 20.32 12.39
CA LYS A 14 16.84 20.38 11.06
C LYS A 14 16.18 19.04 10.72
N ARG A 15 14.87 19.07 10.48
CA ARG A 15 14.12 17.92 9.98
C ARG A 15 14.46 17.64 8.52
N ARG A 16 14.87 16.42 8.21
CA ARG A 16 15.23 15.97 6.87
C ARG A 16 14.66 14.61 6.61
N THR A 17 14.57 14.27 5.33
CA THR A 17 14.15 12.96 4.92
C THR A 17 15.16 12.38 3.95
N GLU A 18 15.84 11.33 4.38
CA GLU A 18 17.03 10.74 3.78
C GLU A 18 16.89 9.19 3.75
N CYS A 19 17.95 8.50 3.37
CA CYS A 19 18.02 7.03 3.27
C CYS A 19 19.22 6.50 4.06
N ILE A 20 19.05 5.34 4.72
CA ILE A 20 20.10 4.62 5.45
C ILE A 20 20.09 3.13 5.06
N GLN A 21 21.28 2.53 4.95
CA GLN A 21 21.43 1.10 4.72
C GLN A 21 21.52 0.36 6.04
N ALA A 22 20.62 -0.60 6.25
CA ALA A 22 20.60 -1.40 7.47
C ALA A 22 20.21 -2.85 7.16
N ALA A 23 20.39 -3.76 8.12
CA ALA A 23 19.95 -5.15 7.98
C ALA A 23 18.44 -5.32 8.28
N SER A 24 17.89 -4.41 9.08
CA SER A 24 16.47 -4.39 9.47
C SER A 24 16.03 -2.95 9.79
N ALA A 25 14.72 -2.70 9.82
CA ALA A 25 14.14 -1.44 10.28
C ALA A 25 14.54 -1.11 11.73
N GLN A 26 14.71 -2.14 12.57
CA GLN A 26 15.18 -1.99 13.95
C GLN A 26 16.63 -1.50 14.00
N ASP A 27 17.50 -2.06 13.15
CA ASP A 27 18.89 -1.66 13.10
C ASP A 27 19.06 -0.25 12.51
N ALA A 28 18.25 0.09 11.50
CA ALA A 28 18.18 1.46 10.97
C ALA A 28 17.84 2.47 12.07
N LEU A 29 16.83 2.16 12.90
CA LEU A 29 16.45 3.04 14.01
C LEU A 29 17.57 3.16 15.06
N ARG A 30 18.18 2.05 15.47
CA ARG A 30 19.30 2.06 16.42
C ARG A 30 20.48 2.88 15.93
N GLU A 31 20.80 2.77 14.63
CA GLU A 31 21.90 3.52 14.02
C GLU A 31 21.61 5.03 13.98
N LEU A 32 20.38 5.41 13.61
CA LEU A 32 19.93 6.81 13.61
C LEU A 32 19.93 7.42 15.02
N GLU A 33 19.43 6.69 16.03
CA GLU A 33 19.47 7.11 17.42
C GLU A 33 20.91 7.29 17.92
N SER A 34 21.80 6.34 17.60
CA SER A 34 23.22 6.42 17.98
C SER A 34 23.95 7.59 17.32
N SER A 35 23.46 8.03 16.15
CA SER A 35 23.95 9.20 15.42
C SER A 35 23.34 10.53 15.92
N GLY A 36 22.49 10.49 16.95
CA GLY A 36 21.89 11.65 17.59
C GLY A 36 20.67 12.22 16.87
N PHE A 37 20.05 11.47 15.97
CA PHE A 37 18.76 11.85 15.40
C PHE A 37 17.64 11.66 16.42
N VAL A 38 16.65 12.55 16.37
CA VAL A 38 15.44 12.51 17.21
C VAL A 38 14.19 12.66 16.32
N GLU A 39 13.02 12.30 16.84
CA GLU A 39 11.75 12.31 16.09
C GLU A 39 11.85 11.49 14.78
N ILE A 40 12.38 10.27 14.89
CA ILE A 40 12.61 9.39 13.75
C ILE A 40 11.31 8.73 13.33
N GLU A 41 10.94 8.90 12.06
CA GLU A 41 9.83 8.24 11.38
C GLU A 41 10.40 7.40 10.24
N LEU A 42 10.29 6.08 10.33
CA LEU A 42 10.63 5.20 9.23
C LEU A 42 9.49 5.18 8.22
N ASN A 43 9.77 5.50 6.96
CA ASN A 43 8.79 5.53 5.87
C ASN A 43 8.74 4.22 5.08
N THR A 44 9.56 3.24 5.46
CA THR A 44 9.77 1.99 4.73
C THR A 44 9.88 0.89 5.77
N ASP A 45 9.11 -0.18 5.61
CA ASP A 45 9.28 -1.38 6.43
C ASP A 45 10.28 -2.36 5.78
N ASP A 46 10.50 -3.50 6.42
CA ASP A 46 11.44 -4.50 5.89
C ASP A 46 11.01 -5.06 4.54
N ILE A 47 9.70 -5.21 4.29
CA ILE A 47 9.21 -5.70 3.00
C ILE A 47 9.53 -4.68 1.92
N ASP A 48 9.10 -3.43 2.10
CA ASP A 48 9.31 -2.37 1.12
C ASP A 48 10.80 -2.17 0.83
N ALA A 49 11.65 -2.22 1.86
CA ALA A 49 13.09 -2.03 1.71
C ALA A 49 13.73 -3.17 0.89
N ILE A 50 13.32 -4.42 1.12
CA ILE A 50 13.75 -5.58 0.33
C ILE A 50 13.23 -5.49 -1.10
N LEU A 51 11.93 -5.23 -1.29
CA LEU A 51 11.31 -5.19 -2.62
C LEU A 51 11.89 -4.07 -3.47
N ASN A 52 12.11 -2.88 -2.91
CA ASN A 52 12.74 -1.77 -3.62
C ASN A 52 14.16 -2.12 -4.09
N GLY A 53 14.91 -2.90 -3.30
CA GLY A 53 16.24 -3.39 -3.67
C GLY A 53 16.25 -4.43 -4.80
N THR A 54 15.11 -4.99 -5.18
CA THR A 54 14.97 -6.01 -6.25
C THR A 54 14.26 -5.48 -7.50
N ILE A 55 14.00 -4.17 -7.56
CA ILE A 55 13.47 -3.53 -8.76
C ILE A 55 14.57 -3.55 -9.85
N PRO A 56 14.25 -3.97 -11.09
CA PRO A 56 15.22 -3.94 -12.21
C PRO A 56 15.84 -2.55 -12.40
N ASP A 57 17.09 -2.50 -12.89
CA ASP A 57 17.93 -1.30 -13.05
C ASP A 57 17.15 0.03 -13.14
N ARG A 58 17.54 0.96 -12.25
CA ARG A 58 16.97 2.30 -12.02
C ARG A 58 16.05 2.76 -13.13
N LEU A 59 14.76 2.82 -12.80
CA LEU A 59 13.77 3.54 -13.60
C LEU A 59 14.36 4.91 -13.97
N PRO A 60 14.22 5.38 -15.22
CA PRO A 60 14.66 6.73 -15.62
C PRO A 60 13.94 7.87 -14.87
N LEU A 61 13.11 7.52 -13.87
CA LEU A 61 12.44 8.42 -12.95
C LEU A 61 13.39 8.93 -11.84
N ASP A 62 14.45 8.19 -11.50
CA ASP A 62 15.37 8.54 -10.41
C ASP A 62 16.15 9.84 -10.68
N ASP A 63 16.43 10.15 -11.95
CA ASP A 63 17.06 11.41 -12.35
C ASP A 63 16.06 12.58 -12.44
N ILE A 64 14.75 12.28 -12.39
CA ILE A 64 13.67 13.24 -12.62
C ILE A 64 13.03 13.68 -11.31
N PHE A 65 13.02 12.84 -10.27
CA PHE A 65 12.34 13.10 -8.98
C PHE A 65 13.31 13.03 -7.81
N SER A 66 13.17 13.95 -6.85
CA SER A 66 13.87 13.81 -5.57
C SER A 66 13.20 12.75 -4.70
N GLU A 67 13.90 12.21 -3.71
CA GLU A 67 13.36 11.24 -2.75
C GLU A 67 12.09 11.75 -2.04
N SER A 68 12.05 13.04 -1.71
CA SER A 68 10.86 13.67 -1.12
C SER A 68 9.67 13.73 -2.08
N GLU A 69 9.93 13.87 -3.37
CA GLU A 69 8.89 13.88 -4.39
C GLU A 69 8.36 12.48 -4.65
N LEU A 70 9.24 11.46 -4.72
CA LEU A 70 8.84 10.07 -4.85
C LEU A 70 7.92 9.65 -3.70
N ARG A 71 8.23 10.05 -2.46
CA ARG A 71 7.32 9.89 -1.31
C ARG A 71 6.01 10.61 -1.50
N ALA A 72 6.04 11.91 -1.82
CA ALA A 72 4.83 12.70 -1.93
C ALA A 72 3.86 12.15 -3.00
N ILE A 73 4.39 11.65 -4.12
CA ILE A 73 3.61 11.08 -5.23
C ILE A 73 2.76 9.89 -4.79
N GLN A 74 3.22 9.08 -3.83
CA GLN A 74 2.47 7.93 -3.32
C GLN A 74 1.11 8.35 -2.76
N HIS A 75 1.02 9.54 -2.17
CA HIS A 75 -0.21 10.09 -1.58
C HIS A 75 -0.99 11.00 -2.54
N TYR A 76 -0.57 11.15 -3.79
CA TYR A 76 -1.24 12.06 -4.72
C TYR A 76 -2.53 11.44 -5.28
N SER A 77 -3.58 12.25 -5.28
CA SER A 77 -4.73 12.00 -6.15
C SER A 77 -4.33 12.18 -7.62
N ASN A 78 -5.10 11.63 -8.55
CA ASN A 78 -4.81 11.75 -9.98
C ASN A 78 -4.72 13.22 -10.44
N LEU A 79 -5.55 14.10 -9.87
CA LEU A 79 -5.51 15.54 -10.14
C LEU A 79 -4.24 16.18 -9.58
N ARG A 80 -3.85 15.84 -8.34
CA ARG A 80 -2.64 16.37 -7.73
C ARG A 80 -1.38 15.92 -8.49
N LEU A 81 -1.37 14.66 -8.94
CA LEU A 81 -0.32 14.14 -9.81
C LEU A 81 -0.28 14.90 -11.14
N PHE A 82 -1.42 15.14 -11.80
CA PHE A 82 -1.49 15.93 -13.02
C PHE A 82 -0.93 17.35 -12.83
N LEU A 83 -1.36 18.06 -11.78
CA LEU A 83 -0.88 19.42 -11.50
C LEU A 83 0.62 19.44 -11.19
N PHE A 84 1.12 18.44 -10.46
CA PHE A 84 2.55 18.29 -10.19
C PHE A 84 3.34 18.04 -11.47
N MET A 85 2.89 17.12 -12.32
CA MET A 85 3.52 16.84 -13.62
C MET A 85 3.42 18.03 -14.57
N LEU A 86 2.35 18.82 -14.52
CA LEU A 86 2.20 20.06 -15.27
C LEU A 86 3.22 21.11 -14.83
N LYS A 87 3.36 21.32 -13.51
CA LYS A 87 4.37 22.23 -12.96
C LYS A 87 5.78 21.85 -13.42
N LYS A 88 6.15 20.56 -13.31
CA LYS A 88 7.45 20.06 -13.79
C LYS A 88 7.61 20.21 -15.29
N SER A 89 6.59 19.86 -16.08
CA SER A 89 6.63 19.97 -17.54
C SER A 89 6.81 21.42 -17.99
N CYS A 90 6.11 22.37 -17.37
CA CYS A 90 6.28 23.80 -17.63
C CYS A 90 7.69 24.28 -17.28
N TRP A 91 8.28 23.77 -16.20
CA TRP A 91 9.65 24.12 -15.83
C TRP A 91 10.68 23.58 -16.83
N TYR A 92 10.60 22.30 -17.18
CA TYR A 92 11.52 21.68 -18.15
C TYR A 92 11.39 22.28 -19.55
N LEU A 93 10.17 22.66 -19.96
CA LEU A 93 9.88 23.22 -21.28
C LEU A 93 9.86 24.75 -21.30
N ARG A 94 10.33 25.43 -20.24
CA ARG A 94 10.22 26.89 -20.09
C ARG A 94 10.76 27.70 -21.26
N TRP A 95 11.84 27.23 -21.90
CA TRP A 95 12.44 27.89 -23.06
C TRP A 95 11.57 27.73 -24.32
N LEU A 96 10.92 26.58 -24.50
CA LEU A 96 9.97 26.38 -25.58
C LEU A 96 8.70 27.22 -25.38
N ILE A 97 8.24 27.37 -24.14
CA ILE A 97 7.14 28.27 -23.78
C ILE A 97 7.52 29.73 -24.10
N LEU A 98 8.72 30.17 -23.72
CA LEU A 98 9.21 31.51 -24.05
C LEU A 98 9.28 31.73 -25.57
N LEU A 99 9.82 30.76 -26.31
CA LEU A 99 9.84 30.82 -27.78
C LEU A 99 8.42 30.93 -28.36
N ALA A 100 7.48 30.14 -27.83
CA ALA A 100 6.08 30.17 -28.26
C ALA A 100 5.43 31.54 -28.01
N LEU A 101 5.67 32.15 -26.84
CA LEU A 101 5.19 33.49 -26.50
C LEU A 101 5.79 34.57 -27.41
N ILE A 102 7.08 34.45 -27.75
CA ILE A 102 7.76 35.35 -28.69
C ILE A 102 7.10 35.24 -30.07
N LEU A 103 6.96 34.03 -30.61
CA LEU A 103 6.31 33.79 -31.92
C LEU A 103 4.87 34.30 -31.93
N PHE A 104 4.14 34.11 -30.83
CA PHE A 104 2.77 34.61 -30.69
C PHE A 104 2.72 36.15 -30.64
N SER A 105 3.64 36.79 -29.90
CA SER A 105 3.72 38.26 -29.81
C SER A 105 4.10 38.91 -31.13
N PHE A 106 5.10 38.38 -31.84
CA PHE A 106 5.44 38.85 -33.20
C PHE A 106 4.26 38.72 -34.15
N SER A 107 3.47 37.65 -34.01
CA SER A 107 2.32 37.40 -34.88
C SER A 107 1.10 38.32 -34.66
N LEU A 108 1.09 39.14 -33.59
CA LEU A 108 0.03 40.10 -33.30
C LEU A 108 0.32 41.50 -33.89
N ASN A 109 1.57 41.80 -34.20
CA ASN A 109 2.00 43.15 -34.57
C ASN A 109 1.98 43.44 -36.09
N GLU A 110 1.91 42.43 -36.96
CA GLU A 110 1.87 42.64 -38.42
C GLU A 110 0.78 41.81 -39.12
N PRO A 111 0.02 42.40 -40.08
CA PRO A 111 -1.00 41.69 -40.84
C PRO A 111 -0.37 40.98 -42.05
N ASN A 112 0.32 39.86 -41.83
CA ASN A 112 0.95 39.08 -42.89
C ASN A 112 0.44 37.63 -42.90
N PRO A 113 0.07 37.02 -44.05
CA PRO A 113 -0.51 35.67 -44.14
C PRO A 113 0.28 34.55 -43.47
N MET A 114 1.61 34.68 -43.35
CA MET A 114 2.45 33.72 -42.61
C MET A 114 2.19 33.68 -41.09
N HIS A 115 1.48 34.67 -40.54
CA HIS A 115 1.17 34.78 -39.11
C HIS A 115 0.13 33.76 -38.64
N GLY A 116 -0.66 33.18 -39.54
CA GLY A 116 -1.56 32.07 -39.21
C GLY A 116 -0.79 30.82 -38.77
N TYR A 117 0.28 30.47 -39.49
CA TYR A 117 1.15 29.34 -39.18
C TYR A 117 1.93 29.55 -37.87
N ASN A 118 2.48 30.75 -37.66
CA ASN A 118 3.19 31.08 -36.42
C ASN A 118 2.27 31.03 -35.19
N ARG A 119 1.02 31.51 -35.30
CA ARG A 119 0.02 31.38 -34.23
C ARG A 119 -0.34 29.93 -33.93
N GLY A 120 -0.57 29.12 -34.97
CA GLY A 120 -0.84 27.70 -34.81
C GLY A 120 0.31 26.94 -34.16
N PHE A 121 1.54 27.18 -34.60
CA PHE A 121 2.74 26.54 -34.06
C PHE A 121 3.05 26.99 -32.63
N GLY A 122 2.92 28.30 -32.33
CA GLY A 122 3.05 28.83 -30.98
C GLY A 122 2.01 28.23 -30.02
N LEU A 123 0.75 28.12 -30.45
CA LEU A 123 -0.31 27.49 -29.66
C LEU A 123 -0.02 25.99 -29.40
N LEU A 124 0.48 25.27 -30.39
CA LEU A 124 0.88 23.87 -30.23
C LEU A 124 2.01 23.71 -29.20
N LEU A 125 3.02 24.58 -29.23
CA LEU A 125 4.09 24.60 -28.23
C LEU A 125 3.60 24.96 -26.82
N LEU A 126 2.60 25.85 -26.70
CA LEU A 126 1.99 26.20 -25.41
C LEU A 126 1.15 25.06 -24.81
N LEU A 127 0.54 24.23 -25.65
CA LEU A 127 -0.25 23.07 -25.19
C LEU A 127 0.61 21.85 -24.83
N LEU A 128 1.83 21.79 -25.36
CA LEU A 128 2.75 20.65 -25.25
C LEU A 128 3.05 20.25 -23.78
N PRO A 129 3.30 21.17 -22.82
CA PRO A 129 3.42 20.83 -21.40
C PRO A 129 2.17 20.16 -20.82
N GLY A 130 0.98 20.60 -21.23
CA GLY A 130 -0.30 20.02 -20.82
C GLY A 130 -0.47 18.60 -21.35
N VAL A 131 -0.11 18.36 -22.61
CA VAL A 131 -0.13 17.03 -23.23
C VAL A 131 0.85 16.09 -22.53
N PHE A 132 2.07 16.54 -22.23
CA PHE A 132 3.05 15.73 -21.47
C PHE A 132 2.57 15.41 -20.06
N ALA A 133 2.04 16.40 -19.35
CA ALA A 133 1.48 16.21 -18.02
C ALA A 133 0.32 15.21 -18.01
N LEU A 134 -0.60 15.33 -18.98
CA LEU A 134 -1.73 14.41 -19.11
C LEU A 134 -1.25 12.99 -19.45
N LYS A 135 -0.32 12.86 -20.39
CA LYS A 135 0.25 11.55 -20.75
C LYS A 135 0.91 10.91 -19.54
N ALA A 136 1.69 11.67 -18.78
CA ALA A 136 2.36 11.16 -17.59
C ALA A 136 1.40 10.86 -16.44
N SER A 137 0.33 11.64 -16.24
CA SER A 137 -0.63 11.40 -15.17
C SER A 137 -1.65 10.31 -15.46
N VAL A 138 -1.78 9.86 -16.71
CA VAL A 138 -2.75 8.81 -17.11
C VAL A 138 -2.06 7.51 -17.48
N PHE A 139 -0.90 7.56 -18.15
CA PHE A 139 -0.21 6.39 -18.69
C PHE A 139 1.10 6.06 -17.98
N SER A 140 1.43 6.73 -16.87
CA SER A 140 2.64 6.39 -16.11
C SER A 140 2.58 4.98 -15.50
N PRO A 141 3.75 4.35 -15.30
CA PRO A 141 3.86 3.10 -14.53
C PRO A 141 3.15 3.18 -13.18
N PHE A 142 3.27 4.31 -12.48
CA PHE A 142 2.65 4.54 -11.18
C PHE A 142 1.11 4.42 -11.23
N VAL A 143 0.46 5.01 -12.24
CA VAL A 143 -1.01 4.93 -12.38
C VAL A 143 -1.46 3.52 -12.72
N LYS A 144 -0.70 2.81 -13.56
CA LYS A 144 -0.98 1.40 -13.88
C LYS A 144 -0.84 0.50 -12.65
N TYR A 145 0.23 0.71 -11.89
CA TYR A 145 0.49 0.05 -10.62
C TYR A 145 -0.63 0.30 -9.61
N LYS A 146 -1.04 1.57 -9.42
CA LYS A 146 -2.17 1.92 -8.54
C LYS A 146 -3.47 1.25 -8.95
N ARG A 147 -3.80 1.23 -10.25
CA ARG A 147 -4.99 0.54 -10.78
C ARG A 147 -4.95 -0.96 -10.54
N MET A 148 -3.78 -1.59 -10.68
CA MET A 148 -3.58 -3.01 -10.37
C MET A 148 -3.83 -3.27 -8.88
N TYR A 149 -3.26 -2.47 -7.98
CA TYR A 149 -3.49 -2.58 -6.55
C TYR A 149 -4.95 -2.31 -6.15
N GLU A 150 -5.61 -1.34 -6.79
CA GLU A 150 -7.06 -1.13 -6.59
C GLU A 150 -7.87 -2.37 -7.00
N ALA A 151 -7.54 -3.00 -8.13
CA ALA A 151 -8.19 -4.24 -8.54
C ALA A 151 -7.91 -5.39 -7.56
N LEU A 152 -6.67 -5.50 -7.06
CA LEU A 152 -6.26 -6.50 -6.09
C LEU A 152 -7.11 -6.42 -4.82
N TYR A 153 -7.20 -5.24 -4.20
CA TYR A 153 -7.97 -5.07 -2.98
C TYR A 153 -9.49 -5.07 -3.18
N TRP A 154 -9.97 -4.95 -4.43
CA TRP A 154 -11.38 -5.21 -4.78
C TRP A 154 -11.66 -6.67 -5.13
N GLY A 155 -10.67 -7.57 -5.04
CA GLY A 155 -10.85 -8.96 -5.45
C GLY A 155 -11.16 -9.12 -6.95
N ASN A 156 -10.83 -8.12 -7.77
CA ASN A 156 -11.02 -8.17 -9.22
C ASN A 156 -9.82 -8.87 -9.88
N TRP A 157 -9.69 -10.17 -9.59
CA TRP A 157 -8.53 -10.99 -9.96
C TRP A 157 -8.26 -11.02 -11.46
N ASN A 158 -9.31 -11.01 -12.29
CA ASN A 158 -9.16 -10.94 -13.75
C ASN A 158 -8.51 -9.63 -14.21
N THR A 159 -8.84 -8.51 -13.58
CA THR A 159 -8.23 -7.21 -13.90
C THR A 159 -6.78 -7.15 -13.42
N VAL A 160 -6.46 -7.76 -12.27
CA VAL A 160 -5.08 -7.92 -11.80
C VAL A 160 -4.23 -8.64 -12.85
N ILE A 161 -4.66 -9.84 -13.30
CA ILE A 161 -3.95 -10.62 -14.32
C ILE A 161 -3.78 -9.83 -15.62
N LYS A 162 -4.82 -9.10 -16.05
CA LYS A 162 -4.77 -8.29 -17.28
C LYS A 162 -3.78 -7.12 -17.19
N THR A 163 -3.59 -6.54 -16.02
CA THR A 163 -2.76 -5.33 -15.82
C THR A 163 -1.31 -5.65 -15.45
N LEU A 164 -1.04 -6.82 -14.87
CA LEU A 164 0.29 -7.26 -14.46
C LEU A 164 1.40 -7.13 -15.53
N PRO A 165 1.20 -7.52 -16.82
CA PRO A 165 2.25 -7.43 -17.83
C PRO A 165 2.80 -6.01 -18.04
N ASP A 166 1.98 -4.99 -17.83
CA ASP A 166 2.39 -3.58 -17.94
C ASP A 166 3.22 -3.11 -16.75
N VAL A 167 3.10 -3.77 -15.60
CA VAL A 167 3.72 -3.40 -14.32
C VAL A 167 5.04 -4.15 -14.10
N ARG A 168 5.16 -5.39 -14.57
CA ARG A 168 6.35 -6.26 -14.42
C ARG A 168 7.68 -5.61 -14.83
N LYS A 169 7.64 -4.65 -15.76
CA LYS A 169 8.84 -3.96 -16.25
C LYS A 169 9.45 -2.98 -15.25
N TYR A 170 8.71 -2.63 -14.20
CA TYR A 170 8.99 -1.49 -13.33
C TYR A 170 8.95 -1.86 -11.85
N ARG A 171 8.80 -3.14 -11.52
CA ARG A 171 8.59 -3.66 -10.18
C ARG A 171 9.35 -4.97 -10.00
N SER A 172 9.54 -5.35 -8.75
CA SER A 172 10.18 -6.61 -8.39
C SER A 172 9.49 -7.80 -9.07
N ALA A 173 10.29 -8.73 -9.59
CA ALA A 173 9.79 -10.00 -10.11
C ALA A 173 9.08 -10.81 -9.02
N PHE A 174 9.60 -10.77 -7.78
CA PHE A 174 8.97 -11.41 -6.62
C PHE A 174 7.59 -10.82 -6.32
N GLU A 175 7.50 -9.52 -6.02
CA GLU A 175 6.22 -8.80 -5.85
C GLU A 175 5.18 -9.11 -6.94
N THR A 176 5.54 -8.93 -8.22
CA THR A 176 4.58 -9.15 -9.32
C THR A 176 4.22 -10.62 -9.51
N GLY A 177 5.14 -11.55 -9.23
CA GLY A 177 4.89 -12.99 -9.21
C GLY A 177 3.93 -13.39 -8.09
N THR A 178 4.11 -12.85 -6.88
CA THR A 178 3.21 -13.06 -5.75
C THR A 178 1.80 -12.55 -6.03
N ILE A 179 1.67 -11.35 -6.62
CA ILE A 179 0.36 -10.80 -7.00
C ILE A 179 -0.34 -11.69 -8.03
N GLU A 180 0.40 -12.20 -9.01
CA GLU A 180 -0.12 -13.14 -10.01
C GLU A 180 -0.55 -14.46 -9.37
N ALA A 181 0.28 -15.02 -8.49
CA ALA A 181 -0.02 -16.25 -7.76
C ALA A 181 -1.29 -16.10 -6.92
N SER A 182 -1.40 -15.02 -6.15
CA SER A 182 -2.59 -14.70 -5.36
C SER A 182 -3.86 -14.59 -6.22
N ALA A 183 -3.78 -13.89 -7.35
CA ALA A 183 -4.91 -13.77 -8.27
C ALA A 183 -5.30 -15.12 -8.91
N LEU A 184 -4.33 -15.97 -9.26
CA LEU A 184 -4.60 -17.31 -9.78
C LEU A 184 -5.20 -18.22 -8.71
N ALA A 185 -4.69 -18.18 -7.48
CA ALA A 185 -5.23 -18.96 -6.36
C ALA A 185 -6.68 -18.58 -6.09
N ALA A 186 -6.99 -17.28 -6.04
CA ALA A 186 -8.36 -16.78 -5.86
C ALA A 186 -9.32 -17.15 -7.02
N LEU A 187 -8.78 -17.43 -8.21
CA LEU A 187 -9.54 -17.95 -9.36
C LEU A 187 -9.63 -19.49 -9.38
N GLY A 188 -9.27 -20.16 -8.29
CA GLY A 188 -9.31 -21.62 -8.15
C GLY A 188 -8.17 -22.36 -8.86
N LYS A 189 -7.08 -21.66 -9.20
CA LYS A 189 -5.91 -22.22 -9.91
C LYS A 189 -4.69 -22.29 -9.01
N LEU A 190 -4.85 -22.84 -7.80
CA LEU A 190 -3.80 -22.90 -6.78
C LEU A 190 -2.53 -23.61 -7.27
N ASP A 191 -2.64 -24.73 -7.98
CA ASP A 191 -1.46 -25.45 -8.50
C ASP A 191 -0.60 -24.58 -9.43
N SER A 192 -1.24 -23.76 -10.26
CA SER A 192 -0.53 -22.81 -11.13
C SER A 192 0.09 -21.67 -10.34
N ALA A 193 -0.60 -21.18 -9.30
CA ALA A 193 -0.07 -20.17 -8.40
C ALA A 193 1.20 -20.65 -7.68
N LEU A 194 1.20 -21.88 -7.16
CA LEU A 194 2.34 -22.46 -6.46
C LEU A 194 3.55 -22.64 -7.40
N LYS A 195 3.33 -22.97 -8.68
CA LYS A 195 4.41 -23.02 -9.68
C LYS A 195 5.07 -21.67 -9.92
N ILE A 196 4.34 -20.56 -9.80
CA ILE A 196 4.91 -19.21 -9.90
C ILE A 196 5.74 -18.89 -8.67
N MET A 197 5.31 -19.34 -7.48
CA MET A 197 6.03 -19.09 -6.23
C MET A 197 7.31 -19.93 -6.10
N LEU A 198 7.31 -21.15 -6.64
CA LEU A 198 8.39 -22.13 -6.45
C LEU A 198 9.82 -21.60 -6.70
N PRO A 199 10.11 -20.82 -7.77
CA PRO A 199 11.45 -20.31 -8.01
C PRO A 199 11.97 -19.37 -6.92
N PHE A 200 11.09 -18.71 -6.17
CA PHE A 200 11.47 -17.76 -5.14
C PHE A 200 11.85 -18.41 -3.81
N ALA A 201 11.44 -19.67 -3.57
CA ALA A 201 11.75 -20.40 -2.36
C ALA A 201 13.25 -20.55 -2.08
N SER A 202 14.07 -20.56 -3.14
CA SER A 202 15.54 -20.68 -3.08
C SER A 202 16.26 -19.43 -3.58
N SER A 203 15.56 -18.29 -3.67
CA SER A 203 16.17 -17.03 -4.08
C SER A 203 17.16 -16.54 -3.02
N GLN A 204 18.33 -16.05 -3.45
CA GLN A 204 19.28 -15.39 -2.55
C GLN A 204 18.93 -13.92 -2.30
N GLU A 205 18.09 -13.32 -3.15
CA GLU A 205 17.68 -11.92 -3.05
C GLU A 205 16.50 -11.71 -2.10
N ILE A 206 15.68 -12.76 -1.92
CA ILE A 206 14.46 -12.72 -1.11
C ILE A 206 14.67 -13.56 0.15
N PRO A 207 14.62 -12.96 1.36
CA PRO A 207 14.66 -13.73 2.59
C PRO A 207 13.52 -14.74 2.67
N HIS A 208 13.82 -15.94 3.17
CA HIS A 208 12.87 -17.04 3.16
C HIS A 208 11.59 -16.76 3.98
N TRP A 209 11.71 -16.05 5.12
CA TRP A 209 10.55 -15.58 5.89
C TRP A 209 9.57 -14.73 5.05
N LEU A 210 10.08 -13.90 4.13
CA LEU A 210 9.25 -13.05 3.26
C LEU A 210 8.55 -13.90 2.20
N TYR A 211 9.27 -14.85 1.61
CA TYR A 211 8.68 -15.87 0.74
C TYR A 211 7.52 -16.61 1.44
N LEU A 212 7.73 -17.04 2.68
CA LEU A 212 6.73 -17.77 3.47
C LEU A 212 5.49 -16.93 3.81
N ILE A 213 5.65 -15.63 4.14
CA ILE A 213 4.51 -14.72 4.36
C ILE A 213 3.69 -14.54 3.08
N GLU A 214 4.35 -14.30 1.94
CA GLU A 214 3.65 -14.13 0.68
C GLU A 214 3.00 -15.44 0.20
N LEU A 215 3.66 -16.58 0.43
CA LEU A 215 3.08 -17.91 0.18
C LEU A 215 1.84 -18.16 1.05
N ALA A 216 1.85 -17.73 2.31
CA ALA A 216 0.70 -17.83 3.19
C ALA A 216 -0.53 -17.10 2.62
N LYS A 217 -0.34 -15.93 2.01
CA LYS A 217 -1.43 -15.18 1.34
C LYS A 217 -1.95 -15.93 0.11
N VAL A 218 -1.07 -16.54 -0.68
CA VAL A 218 -1.48 -17.37 -1.83
C VAL A 218 -2.35 -18.54 -1.35
N TYR A 219 -1.97 -19.19 -0.25
CA TYR A 219 -2.78 -20.23 0.37
C TYR A 219 -4.13 -19.71 0.91
N GLU A 220 -4.18 -18.52 1.54
CA GLU A 220 -5.45 -17.90 1.97
C GLU A 220 -6.39 -17.69 0.77
N HIS A 221 -5.87 -17.15 -0.34
CA HIS A 221 -6.64 -16.94 -1.55
C HIS A 221 -7.10 -18.25 -2.21
N GLY A 222 -6.40 -19.35 -1.98
CA GLY A 222 -6.78 -20.69 -2.44
C GLY A 222 -7.65 -21.48 -1.43
N ASP A 223 -8.22 -20.82 -0.42
CA ASP A 223 -9.00 -21.44 0.67
C ASP A 223 -8.22 -22.55 1.44
N GLN A 224 -6.88 -22.48 1.49
CA GLN A 224 -5.99 -23.41 2.19
C GLN A 224 -5.52 -22.83 3.54
N SER A 225 -6.46 -22.71 4.47
CA SER A 225 -6.27 -22.04 5.76
C SER A 225 -5.16 -22.65 6.64
N ASP A 226 -5.01 -23.98 6.62
CA ASP A 226 -4.02 -24.69 7.44
C ASP A 226 -2.60 -24.49 6.90
N GLN A 227 -2.40 -24.57 5.59
CA GLN A 227 -1.11 -24.32 4.93
C GLN A 227 -0.68 -22.85 5.06
N SER A 228 -1.65 -21.93 5.05
CA SER A 228 -1.39 -20.51 5.34
C SER A 228 -0.86 -20.31 6.77
N LEU A 229 -1.49 -20.94 7.76
CA LEU A 229 -1.05 -20.92 9.14
C LEU A 229 0.33 -21.55 9.31
N GLU A 230 0.58 -22.70 8.68
CA GLU A 230 1.86 -23.39 8.72
C GLU A 230 3.00 -22.54 8.13
N SER A 231 2.77 -21.94 6.96
CA SER A 231 3.76 -21.07 6.31
C SER A 231 4.10 -19.86 7.18
N THR A 232 3.08 -19.25 7.80
CA THR A 232 3.29 -18.09 8.67
C THR A 232 3.98 -18.46 9.98
N LEU A 233 3.70 -19.64 10.54
CA LEU A 233 4.41 -20.18 11.71
C LEU A 233 5.90 -20.43 11.41
N GLN A 234 6.21 -20.98 10.23
CA GLN A 234 7.59 -21.16 9.78
C GLN A 234 8.30 -19.80 9.65
N ALA A 235 7.65 -18.80 9.04
CA ALA A 235 8.18 -17.44 8.95
C ALA A 235 8.45 -16.84 10.34
N TYR A 236 7.53 -17.03 11.28
CA TYR A 236 7.71 -16.64 12.67
C TYR A 236 8.93 -17.28 13.30
N HIS A 237 9.16 -18.57 13.09
CA HIS A 237 10.35 -19.23 13.63
C HIS A 237 11.67 -18.71 13.06
N GLU A 238 11.68 -18.25 11.81
CA GLU A 238 12.87 -17.69 11.15
C GLU A 238 13.17 -16.25 11.53
N ALA A 239 12.13 -15.44 11.80
CA ALA A 239 12.27 -13.99 12.01
C ALA A 239 11.36 -13.49 13.14
N ARG A 240 11.57 -14.03 14.35
CA ARG A 240 10.74 -13.76 15.55
C ARG A 240 10.72 -12.31 16.01
N GLU A 241 11.78 -11.56 15.72
CA GLU A 241 11.90 -10.15 16.10
C GLU A 241 11.35 -9.21 15.03
N ASN A 242 10.94 -9.73 13.87
CA ASN A 242 10.41 -8.91 12.80
C ASN A 242 8.93 -8.57 13.06
N PRO A 243 8.56 -7.28 13.22
CA PRO A 243 7.18 -6.88 13.50
C PRO A 243 6.19 -7.26 12.40
N VAL A 244 6.63 -7.31 11.14
CA VAL A 244 5.79 -7.75 10.02
C VAL A 244 5.40 -9.21 10.18
N VAL A 245 6.35 -10.05 10.59
CA VAL A 245 6.14 -11.49 10.82
C VAL A 245 5.23 -11.72 12.03
N LEU A 246 5.47 -10.99 13.13
CA LEU A 246 4.62 -11.02 14.32
C LEU A 246 3.16 -10.69 13.99
N LEU A 247 2.93 -9.58 13.29
CA LEU A 247 1.58 -9.14 12.93
C LEU A 247 0.93 -10.04 11.87
N SER A 248 1.70 -10.60 10.94
CA SER A 248 1.19 -11.58 9.97
C SER A 248 0.70 -12.84 10.69
N TYR A 249 1.47 -13.35 11.66
CA TYR A 249 1.08 -14.52 12.43
C TYR A 249 -0.13 -14.25 13.31
N ALA A 250 -0.15 -13.11 14.01
CA ALA A 250 -1.31 -12.68 14.80
C ALA A 250 -2.57 -12.56 13.94
N ASN A 251 -2.48 -11.98 12.75
CA ASN A 251 -3.62 -11.79 11.84
C ASN A 251 -4.22 -13.13 11.38
N ILE A 252 -3.40 -14.13 11.01
CA ILE A 252 -3.91 -15.45 10.64
C ILE A 252 -4.63 -16.12 11.83
N LEU A 253 -4.05 -16.07 13.02
CA LEU A 253 -4.67 -16.60 14.23
C LEU A 253 -6.00 -15.89 14.55
N LEU A 254 -6.05 -14.56 14.40
CA LEU A 254 -7.25 -13.74 14.58
C LEU A 254 -8.36 -14.10 13.59
N LYS A 255 -8.03 -14.21 12.30
CA LYS A 255 -8.96 -14.65 11.25
C LYS A 255 -9.49 -16.05 11.54
N GLN A 256 -8.68 -16.92 12.15
CA GLN A 256 -9.06 -18.28 12.51
C GLN A 256 -9.76 -18.37 13.87
N ASN A 257 -9.76 -17.31 14.68
CA ASN A 257 -10.14 -17.30 16.11
C ASN A 257 -9.41 -18.39 16.92
N LYS A 258 -8.10 -18.48 16.71
CA LYS A 258 -7.22 -19.45 17.39
C LYS A 258 -6.29 -18.72 18.37
N ASP A 259 -6.07 -19.34 19.52
CA ASP A 259 -5.11 -18.94 20.56
C ASP A 259 -5.04 -17.42 20.86
N PRO A 260 -6.08 -16.85 21.49
CA PRO A 260 -6.11 -15.42 21.82
C PRO A 260 -4.95 -14.99 22.74
N SER A 261 -4.43 -15.89 23.57
CA SER A 261 -3.29 -15.63 24.45
C SER A 261 -2.00 -15.42 23.66
N LEU A 262 -1.73 -16.29 22.68
CA LEU A 262 -0.59 -16.10 21.77
C LEU A 262 -0.76 -14.85 20.91
N VAL A 263 -1.96 -14.58 20.38
CA VAL A 263 -2.23 -13.35 19.63
C VAL A 263 -1.92 -12.11 20.46
N SER A 264 -2.38 -12.06 21.71
CA SER A 264 -2.11 -10.94 22.62
C SER A 264 -0.61 -10.74 22.80
N LYS A 265 0.15 -11.82 22.99
CA LYS A 265 1.62 -11.78 23.11
C LYS A 265 2.29 -11.24 21.84
N LEU A 266 1.91 -11.75 20.67
CA LEU A 266 2.48 -11.31 19.38
C LEU A 266 2.22 -9.82 19.12
N ILE A 267 1.01 -9.34 19.44
CA ILE A 267 0.64 -7.92 19.31
C ILE A 267 1.48 -7.06 20.27
N GLN A 268 1.68 -7.49 21.52
CA GLN A 268 2.52 -6.78 22.48
C GLN A 268 3.99 -6.71 22.04
N GLU A 269 4.52 -7.81 21.50
CA GLU A 269 5.87 -7.85 20.94
C GLU A 269 6.02 -6.93 19.72
N ALA A 270 5.01 -6.87 18.85
CA ALA A 270 5.01 -5.96 17.70
C ALA A 270 4.88 -4.48 18.12
N GLU A 271 4.17 -4.19 19.21
CA GLU A 271 3.95 -2.83 19.71
C GLU A 271 5.22 -2.15 20.25
N VAL A 272 6.16 -2.94 20.78
CA VAL A 272 7.45 -2.42 21.26
C VAL A 272 8.46 -2.19 20.13
N CYS A 273 8.15 -2.65 18.92
CA CYS A 273 8.99 -2.41 17.75
C CYS A 273 8.82 -0.97 17.21
N PRO A 274 9.80 -0.43 16.47
CA PRO A 274 9.73 0.87 15.81
C PRO A 274 8.41 1.09 15.09
N LYS A 275 7.72 2.18 15.41
CA LYS A 275 6.49 2.55 14.72
C LYS A 275 6.79 3.10 13.33
N ASN A 276 5.89 2.83 12.39
CA ASN A 276 5.91 3.37 11.04
C ASN A 276 4.46 3.74 10.68
N ASP A 277 4.28 4.71 9.79
CA ASP A 277 2.97 5.29 9.44
C ASP A 277 1.98 4.28 8.83
N VAL A 278 2.48 3.17 8.26
CA VAL A 278 1.70 2.08 7.65
C VAL A 278 1.35 1.00 8.68
N ARG A 279 2.22 0.76 9.68
CA ARG A 279 2.07 -0.31 10.68
C ARG A 279 1.13 0.05 11.82
N GLU A 280 1.12 1.31 12.26
CA GLU A 280 0.31 1.73 13.41
C GLU A 280 -1.19 1.47 13.19
N PRO A 281 -1.78 1.82 12.03
CA PRO A 281 -3.18 1.52 11.77
C PRO A 281 -3.48 0.01 11.72
N PHE A 282 -2.56 -0.78 11.15
CA PHE A 282 -2.71 -2.24 11.08
C PHE A 282 -2.61 -2.93 12.45
N LEU A 283 -1.74 -2.42 13.33
CA LEU A 283 -1.65 -2.86 14.73
C LEU A 283 -2.98 -2.62 15.46
N LEU A 284 -3.58 -1.44 15.28
CA LEU A 284 -4.89 -1.12 15.87
C LEU A 284 -6.01 -2.02 15.34
N LEU A 285 -6.01 -2.34 14.05
CA LEU A 285 -6.95 -3.30 13.48
C LEU A 285 -6.83 -4.68 14.13
N CYS A 286 -5.61 -5.20 14.29
CA CYS A 286 -5.36 -6.47 14.96
C CYS A 286 -5.85 -6.46 16.41
N LYS A 287 -5.59 -5.37 17.15
CA LYS A 287 -6.09 -5.17 18.52
C LYS A 287 -7.61 -5.14 18.58
N GLY A 288 -8.26 -4.38 17.70
CA GLY A 288 -9.71 -4.29 17.63
C GLY A 288 -10.36 -5.65 17.33
N GLN A 289 -9.78 -6.42 16.42
CA GLN A 289 -10.23 -7.78 16.12
C GLN A 289 -9.98 -8.75 17.28
N LEU A 290 -8.88 -8.59 18.04
CA LEU A 290 -8.63 -9.38 19.25
C LEU A 290 -9.71 -9.14 20.31
N GLU A 291 -10.00 -7.88 20.65
CA GLU A 291 -11.05 -7.52 21.61
C GLU A 291 -12.41 -8.06 21.15
N LEU A 292 -12.71 -7.96 19.85
CA LEU A 292 -13.92 -8.53 19.26
C LEU A 292 -13.96 -10.06 19.43
N ASN A 293 -12.85 -10.78 19.24
CA ASN A 293 -12.76 -12.23 19.43
C ASN A 293 -12.89 -12.65 20.90
N LEU A 294 -12.45 -11.80 21.83
CA LEU A 294 -12.57 -12.02 23.28
C LEU A 294 -13.99 -11.73 23.82
N GLY A 295 -14.88 -11.15 23.01
CA GLY A 295 -16.22 -10.75 23.45
C GLY A 295 -16.24 -9.40 24.18
N GLU A 296 -15.13 -8.67 24.16
CA GLU A 296 -14.99 -7.35 24.79
C GLU A 296 -15.51 -6.26 23.82
N PHE A 297 -16.78 -6.36 23.43
CA PHE A 297 -17.35 -5.62 22.31
C PHE A 297 -17.20 -4.09 22.45
N GLN A 298 -17.38 -3.55 23.66
CA GLN A 298 -17.21 -2.12 23.90
C GLN A 298 -15.76 -1.65 23.68
N LYS A 299 -14.76 -2.45 24.08
CA LYS A 299 -13.35 -2.15 23.82
C LYS A 299 -13.03 -2.29 22.33
N ALA A 300 -13.59 -3.31 21.68
CA ALA A 300 -13.43 -3.51 20.24
C ALA A 300 -13.90 -2.27 19.46
N VAL A 301 -15.08 -1.72 19.77
CA VAL A 301 -15.59 -0.48 19.16
C VAL A 301 -14.62 0.69 19.37
N GLN A 302 -14.13 0.89 20.60
CA GLN A 302 -13.21 1.99 20.90
C GLN A 302 -11.90 1.90 20.09
N VAL A 303 -11.29 0.72 20.06
CA VAL A 303 -10.02 0.50 19.36
C VAL A 303 -10.20 0.60 17.84
N LEU A 304 -11.28 0.04 17.29
CA LEU A 304 -11.57 0.12 15.85
C LEU A 304 -11.89 1.55 15.41
N GLN A 305 -12.61 2.33 16.23
CA GLN A 305 -12.82 3.76 15.95
C GLN A 305 -11.51 4.54 15.89
N GLU A 306 -10.53 4.19 16.73
CA GLU A 306 -9.21 4.82 16.68
C GLU A 306 -8.44 4.39 15.42
N ALA A 307 -8.50 3.11 15.03
CA ALA A 307 -7.94 2.63 13.77
C ALA A 307 -8.54 3.40 12.57
N LYS A 308 -9.86 3.58 12.56
CA LYS A 308 -10.59 4.32 11.52
C LYS A 308 -10.09 5.75 11.36
N LYS A 309 -9.92 6.49 12.47
CA LYS A 309 -9.39 7.87 12.43
C LYS A 309 -8.00 7.97 11.80
N GLN A 310 -7.15 6.95 11.98
CA GLN A 310 -5.82 6.94 11.40
C GLN A 310 -5.83 6.57 9.91
N LEU A 311 -6.74 5.69 9.49
CA LEU A 311 -6.86 5.22 8.11
C LEU A 311 -7.56 6.24 7.19
N GLU A 312 -8.58 6.94 7.69
CA GLU A 312 -9.43 7.86 6.91
C GLU A 312 -8.65 8.89 6.08
N PRO A 313 -7.68 9.64 6.65
CA PRO A 313 -6.99 10.73 5.93
C PRO A 313 -6.27 10.27 4.65
N GLN A 314 -5.80 9.02 4.62
CA GLN A 314 -4.97 8.51 3.52
C GLN A 314 -5.75 7.58 2.57
N SER A 315 -6.92 7.09 2.99
CA SER A 315 -7.76 6.14 2.26
C SER A 315 -8.01 6.50 0.79
N HIS A 316 -8.32 7.76 0.47
CA HIS A 316 -8.56 8.18 -0.92
C HIS A 316 -7.36 7.96 -1.86
N SER A 317 -6.15 8.01 -1.31
CA SER A 317 -4.91 7.86 -2.08
C SER A 317 -4.38 6.43 -2.08
N GLN A 318 -4.66 5.67 -1.02
CA GLN A 318 -4.07 4.37 -0.70
C GLN A 318 -5.14 3.26 -0.70
N PRO A 319 -5.11 2.38 -1.72
CA PRO A 319 -6.09 1.30 -1.88
C PRO A 319 -6.18 0.31 -0.71
N ASP A 320 -5.06 0.03 -0.06
CA ASP A 320 -4.92 -0.79 1.14
C ASP A 320 -5.61 -0.17 2.36
N ASN A 321 -5.45 1.14 2.57
CA ASN A 321 -6.17 1.84 3.64
C ASN A 321 -7.68 1.83 3.43
N ARG A 322 -8.16 1.90 2.19
CA ARG A 322 -9.59 1.71 1.88
C ARG A 322 -10.08 0.31 2.25
N LEU A 323 -9.32 -0.72 1.91
CA LEU A 323 -9.63 -2.10 2.31
C LEU A 323 -9.75 -2.23 3.83
N ASN A 324 -8.74 -1.72 4.53
CA ASN A 324 -8.66 -1.78 5.99
C ASN A 324 -9.82 -1.03 6.66
N LEU A 325 -10.26 0.09 6.10
CA LEU A 325 -11.47 0.79 6.55
C LEU A 325 -12.74 -0.04 6.40
N ASP A 326 -12.92 -0.71 5.26
CA ASP A 326 -14.09 -1.57 5.03
C ASP A 326 -14.12 -2.72 6.07
N PHE A 327 -12.98 -3.34 6.38
CA PHE A 327 -12.88 -4.35 7.44
C PHE A 327 -13.09 -3.76 8.84
N CYS A 328 -12.57 -2.56 9.10
CA CYS A 328 -12.79 -1.83 10.35
C CYS A 328 -14.29 -1.58 10.60
N ASP A 329 -15.00 -1.13 9.57
CA ASP A 329 -16.45 -0.89 9.64
C ASP A 329 -17.22 -2.20 9.83
N ALA A 330 -16.83 -3.27 9.13
CA ALA A 330 -17.43 -4.59 9.30
C ALA A 330 -17.26 -5.14 10.73
N TRP A 331 -16.06 -5.05 11.30
CA TRP A 331 -15.80 -5.53 12.67
C TRP A 331 -16.47 -4.65 13.72
N THR A 332 -16.55 -3.33 13.48
CA THR A 332 -17.29 -2.41 14.35
C THR A 332 -18.79 -2.72 14.31
N ALA A 333 -19.33 -3.02 13.13
CA ALA A 333 -20.72 -3.43 12.96
C ALA A 333 -21.03 -4.71 13.76
N ILE A 334 -20.15 -5.72 13.71
CA ILE A 334 -20.31 -6.93 14.52
C ILE A 334 -20.33 -6.60 16.01
N ALA A 335 -19.38 -5.78 16.49
CA ALA A 335 -19.31 -5.41 17.90
C ALA A 335 -20.56 -4.62 18.36
N LEU A 336 -21.07 -3.70 17.53
CA LEU A 336 -22.28 -2.94 17.82
C LEU A 336 -23.54 -3.82 17.82
N ALA A 337 -23.65 -4.76 16.86
CA ALA A 337 -24.75 -5.71 16.84
C ALA A 337 -24.77 -6.58 18.10
N GLU A 338 -23.60 -7.04 18.57
CA GLU A 338 -23.45 -7.79 19.82
C GLU A 338 -23.80 -6.96 21.08
N LEU A 339 -23.74 -5.63 21.00
CA LEU A 339 -24.17 -4.71 22.06
C LEU A 339 -25.66 -4.34 21.96
N GLY A 340 -26.37 -4.78 20.91
CA GLY A 340 -27.77 -4.44 20.65
C GLY A 340 -27.99 -3.12 19.90
N GLU A 341 -26.91 -2.47 19.43
CA GLU A 341 -26.93 -1.20 18.68
C GLU A 341 -27.16 -1.45 17.18
N THR A 342 -28.32 -2.03 16.84
CA THR A 342 -28.59 -2.62 15.52
C THR A 342 -28.62 -1.63 14.35
N GLU A 343 -29.12 -0.41 14.55
CA GLU A 343 -29.22 0.60 13.49
C GLU A 343 -27.84 1.10 13.02
N GLN A 344 -26.96 1.41 13.98
CA GLN A 344 -25.59 1.83 13.69
C GLN A 344 -24.78 0.68 13.09
N ALA A 345 -24.97 -0.53 13.63
CA ALA A 345 -24.35 -1.73 13.09
C ALA A 345 -24.70 -1.95 11.62
N GLU A 346 -25.99 -1.86 11.27
CA GLU A 346 -26.46 -2.05 9.89
C GLU A 346 -25.89 -1.02 8.93
N THR A 347 -25.83 0.25 9.34
CA THR A 347 -25.27 1.32 8.50
C THR A 347 -23.81 1.04 8.13
N LEU A 348 -22.99 0.66 9.12
CA LEU A 348 -21.57 0.33 8.89
C LEU A 348 -21.41 -0.95 8.06
N TYR A 349 -22.21 -1.97 8.36
CA TYR A 349 -22.18 -3.23 7.63
C TYR A 349 -22.52 -3.05 6.14
N GLN A 350 -23.58 -2.30 5.83
CA GLN A 350 -23.97 -2.03 4.43
C GLN A 350 -22.91 -1.24 3.66
N SER A 351 -22.17 -0.35 4.33
CA SER A 351 -21.03 0.34 3.73
C SER A 351 -19.91 -0.63 3.35
N ALA A 352 -19.58 -1.58 4.24
CA ALA A 352 -18.51 -2.55 4.03
C ALA A 352 -18.88 -3.74 3.13
N LEU A 353 -20.17 -4.08 3.04
CA LEU A 353 -20.67 -5.30 2.40
C LEU A 353 -20.17 -5.53 0.96
N PRO A 354 -20.15 -4.52 0.06
CA PRO A 354 -19.66 -4.74 -1.31
C PRO A 354 -18.23 -5.27 -1.35
N ARG A 355 -17.35 -4.77 -0.46
CA ARG A 355 -15.97 -5.23 -0.35
C ARG A 355 -15.89 -6.65 0.18
N LEU A 356 -16.62 -6.94 1.26
CA LEU A 356 -16.64 -8.26 1.88
C LEU A 356 -17.10 -9.33 0.90
N GLN A 357 -18.13 -9.04 0.08
CA GLN A 357 -18.60 -9.93 -0.97
C GLN A 357 -17.55 -10.13 -2.06
N ALA A 358 -16.93 -9.05 -2.54
CA ALA A 358 -15.93 -9.13 -3.59
C ALA A 358 -14.69 -9.95 -3.19
N LEU A 359 -14.33 -9.91 -1.89
CA LEU A 359 -13.23 -10.67 -1.31
C LEU A 359 -13.64 -12.04 -0.75
N ASN A 360 -14.91 -12.43 -0.92
CA ASN A 360 -15.43 -13.68 -0.38
C ASN A 360 -15.18 -13.86 1.13
N ALA A 361 -15.32 -12.78 1.91
CA ALA A 361 -15.08 -12.74 3.35
C ALA A 361 -16.23 -13.39 4.16
N LYS A 362 -16.55 -14.66 3.84
CA LYS A 362 -17.69 -15.42 4.35
C LYS A 362 -17.80 -15.39 5.87
N ARG A 363 -16.68 -15.64 6.57
CA ARG A 363 -16.64 -15.67 8.03
C ARG A 363 -17.08 -14.36 8.67
N THR A 364 -16.65 -13.22 8.12
CA THR A 364 -17.04 -11.89 8.64
C THR A 364 -18.52 -11.64 8.40
N ILE A 365 -19.01 -11.96 7.19
CA ILE A 365 -20.42 -11.85 6.81
C ILE A 365 -21.31 -12.71 7.72
N GLU A 366 -20.98 -13.99 7.89
CA GLU A 366 -21.71 -14.93 8.73
C GLU A 366 -21.71 -14.51 10.20
N ARG A 367 -20.58 -14.01 10.71
CA ARG A 367 -20.48 -13.52 12.09
C ARG A 367 -21.40 -12.32 12.34
N TYR A 368 -21.50 -11.39 11.40
CA TYR A 368 -22.45 -10.28 11.50
C TYR A 368 -23.90 -10.78 11.52
N GLN A 369 -24.26 -11.68 10.60
CA GLN A 369 -25.60 -12.28 10.56
C GLN A 369 -25.97 -12.99 11.87
N GLN A 370 -25.03 -13.70 12.46
CA GLN A 370 -25.23 -14.35 13.77
C GLN A 370 -25.44 -13.34 14.90
N ALA A 371 -24.71 -12.22 14.90
CA ALA A 371 -24.84 -11.18 15.92
C ALA A 371 -26.22 -10.50 15.87
N VAL A 372 -26.71 -10.15 14.68
CA VAL A 372 -28.02 -9.49 14.50
C VAL A 372 -29.18 -10.41 14.84
N ASN A 373 -29.10 -11.71 14.51
CA ASN A 373 -30.16 -12.69 14.79
C ASN A 373 -30.39 -12.99 16.29
N LYS A 374 -29.61 -12.39 17.20
CA LYS A 374 -29.81 -12.51 18.65
C LYS A 374 -30.97 -11.64 19.17
N TYR A 375 -31.42 -10.68 18.35
CA TYR A 375 -32.48 -9.71 18.65
C TYR A 375 -33.56 -9.78 17.56
#